data_AF-A0A937SRF0-F1
#
_entry.id   AF-A0A937SRF0-F1
#
_cell.length_a   1.000
_cell.length_b   1.000
_cell.length_c   1.000
_cell.angle_alpha   90.00
_cell.angle_beta   90.00
_cell.angle_gamma   90.00
#
_symmetry.space_group_name_H-M   'P 1'
#
loop_
_entity.id
_entity.type
_entity.pdbx_description
1 polymer ?
#
loop_
_entity_poly.entity_id
_entity_poly.type
_entity_poly.pdbx_seq_one_letter_code
_entity_poly.pdbx_strand_id
1 'polypeptide(L)'
;MSDTVEIYICKEGQALQQGQVAYADDIDNKMHAEKDAIERCRGKAWIQKLAYYKINGEGDFRIIFTYTNPDFESGSGPRKTVGRLQASAKGKKRTAKPTTFNRKSTKPRAKKLKQKPKGLMQKISGVFR
;
A
#
# COMPACT_ATOMS: atom_id res chain seq x y z
N MET A 1 -10.03 25.34 15.18
CA MET A 1 -8.68 24.78 15.37
C MET A 1 -7.86 25.20 14.17
N SER A 2 -6.62 25.66 14.39
CA SER A 2 -5.69 26.04 13.32
C SER A 2 -5.37 24.84 12.44
N ASP A 3 -5.17 25.10 11.15
CA ASP A 3 -4.66 24.10 10.23
C ASP A 3 -3.18 23.84 10.57
N THR A 4 -2.85 22.64 11.04
CA THR A 4 -1.47 22.24 11.39
C THR A 4 -0.99 21.18 10.39
N VAL A 5 0.30 21.17 10.08
CA VAL A 5 0.92 20.17 9.20
C VAL A 5 1.73 19.17 9.98
N GLU A 6 1.41 17.89 9.79
CA GLU A 6 2.22 16.75 10.23
C GLU A 6 3.25 16.37 9.17
N ILE A 7 4.51 16.28 9.60
CA ILE A 7 5.65 15.99 8.76
C ILE A 7 6.25 14.67 9.23
N TYR A 8 6.16 13.65 8.37
CA TYR A 8 6.74 12.34 8.63
C TYR A 8 8.12 12.26 7.97
N ILE A 9 9.15 12.03 8.79
CA ILE A 9 10.56 11.93 8.40
C ILE A 9 11.00 10.47 8.47
N CYS A 10 11.30 9.90 7.30
CA CYS A 10 11.70 8.50 7.16
C CYS A 10 13.22 8.39 6.93
N LYS A 11 13.85 7.51 7.70
CA LYS A 11 15.21 7.02 7.44
C LYS A 11 15.20 5.88 6.44
N GLU A 12 16.38 5.44 6.03
CA GLU A 12 16.55 4.26 5.19
C GLU A 12 15.89 3.02 5.79
N GLY A 13 15.11 2.31 4.97
CA GLY A 13 14.46 1.06 5.37
C GLY A 13 13.32 1.22 6.38
N GLN A 14 13.06 2.44 6.84
CA GLN A 14 12.01 2.74 7.81
C GLN A 14 10.68 3.01 7.09
N ALA A 15 9.60 2.38 7.57
CA ALA A 15 8.27 2.69 7.10
C ALA A 15 7.83 4.09 7.57
N LEU A 16 6.94 4.74 6.81
CA LEU A 16 6.42 6.08 7.14
C LEU A 16 5.87 6.18 8.57
N GLN A 17 5.20 5.12 9.03
CA GLN A 17 4.58 5.02 10.37
C GLN A 17 5.60 4.92 11.51
N GLN A 18 6.81 4.42 11.22
CA GLN A 18 7.86 4.26 12.21
C GLN A 18 8.73 5.52 12.29
N GLY A 19 8.66 6.39 11.29
CA GLY A 19 9.46 7.60 11.15
C GLY A 19 9.25 8.62 12.26
N GLN A 20 10.11 9.62 12.29
CA GLN A 20 9.94 10.74 13.21
C GLN A 20 8.82 11.65 12.71
N VAL A 21 7.87 11.99 13.58
CA VAL A 21 6.81 12.94 13.27
C VAL A 21 7.19 14.30 13.84
N ALA A 22 7.02 15.35 13.04
CA ALA A 22 7.14 16.74 13.46
C ALA A 22 5.87 17.50 13.07
N TYR A 23 5.56 18.56 13.80
CA TYR A 23 4.41 19.42 13.55
C TYR A 23 4.90 20.81 13.15
N ALA A 24 4.27 21.41 12.16
CA ALA A 24 4.55 22.78 11.74
C ALA A 24 3.26 23.51 11.38
N ASP A 25 3.11 24.72 11.88
CA ASP A 25 1.99 25.61 11.55
C ASP A 25 2.35 26.60 10.42
N ASP A 26 3.65 26.74 10.10
CA ASP A 26 4.15 27.67 9.08
C ASP A 26 3.99 27.16 7.65
N ILE A 27 3.56 25.90 7.46
CA ILE A 27 3.44 25.27 6.15
C ILE A 27 1.96 25.20 5.77
N ASP A 28 1.53 26.05 4.85
CA ASP A 28 0.14 26.13 4.39
C ASP A 28 -0.08 25.48 3.02
N ASN A 29 0.95 25.51 2.15
CA ASN A 29 0.87 25.20 0.74
C ASN A 29 1.98 24.25 0.29
N LYS A 30 1.75 23.58 -0.85
CA LYS A 30 2.72 22.66 -1.46
C LYS A 30 4.09 23.30 -1.70
N MET A 31 4.13 24.56 -2.12
CA MET A 31 5.38 25.27 -2.38
C MET A 31 6.24 25.44 -1.11
N HIS A 32 5.61 25.78 0.02
CA HIS A 32 6.31 25.88 1.30
C HIS A 32 6.81 24.51 1.77
N ALA A 33 5.99 23.47 1.62
CA ALA A 33 6.38 22.09 1.93
C ALA A 33 7.58 21.61 1.08
N GLU A 34 7.63 21.99 -0.20
CA GLU A 34 8.73 21.63 -1.10
C GLU A 34 10.03 22.33 -0.72
N LYS A 35 9.98 23.63 -0.46
CA LYS A 35 11.16 24.40 -0.02
C LYS A 35 11.72 23.84 1.29
N ASP A 36 10.84 23.59 2.26
CA ASP A 36 11.20 23.01 3.55
C ASP A 36 11.81 21.59 3.40
N ALA A 37 11.25 20.75 2.52
CA ALA A 37 11.78 19.43 2.26
C ALA A 37 13.21 19.48 1.70
N ILE A 38 13.46 20.39 0.76
CA ILE A 38 14.78 20.60 0.17
C ILE A 38 15.77 21.09 1.24
N GLU A 39 15.40 22.08 2.04
CA GLU A 39 16.25 22.61 3.11
C GLU A 39 16.59 21.54 4.16
N ARG A 40 15.61 20.71 4.53
CA ARG A 40 15.83 19.59 5.46
C ARG A 40 16.76 18.53 4.88
N CYS A 41 16.57 18.15 3.62
CA CYS A 41 17.44 17.17 2.97
C CYS A 41 18.86 17.69 2.76
N ARG A 42 19.06 19.00 2.55
CA ARG A 42 20.40 19.62 2.49
C ARG A 42 21.17 19.49 3.81
N GLY A 43 20.51 19.66 4.95
CA GLY A 43 21.17 19.59 6.26
C GLY A 43 21.28 18.17 6.83
N LYS A 44 20.46 17.23 6.36
CA LYS A 44 20.34 15.87 6.93
C LYS A 44 20.35 14.82 5.82
N ALA A 45 21.55 14.38 5.46
CA ALA A 45 21.76 13.36 4.42
C ALA A 45 21.12 12.00 4.74
N TRP A 46 20.77 11.71 6.00
CA TRP A 46 20.14 10.45 6.40
C TRP A 46 18.64 10.37 6.05
N ILE A 47 18.03 11.46 5.60
CA ILE A 47 16.60 11.50 5.26
C ILE A 47 16.40 10.88 3.88
N GLN A 48 15.64 9.78 3.84
CA GLN A 48 15.27 9.11 2.59
C GLN A 48 13.96 9.69 2.02
N LYS A 49 12.95 9.87 2.87
CA LYS A 49 11.62 10.30 2.46
C LYS A 49 10.96 11.23 3.49
N LEU A 50 10.26 12.23 3.00
CA LEU A 50 9.45 13.16 3.76
C LEU A 50 8.01 13.12 3.24
N ALA A 51 7.03 13.16 4.13
CA ALA A 51 5.63 13.29 3.76
C ALA A 51 4.94 14.34 4.64
N TYR A 52 4.19 15.24 3.99
CA TYR A 52 3.52 16.37 4.60
C TYR A 52 2.02 16.16 4.54
N TYR A 53 1.37 16.13 5.69
CA TYR A 53 -0.07 15.96 5.84
C TYR A 53 -0.66 17.21 6.48
N LYS A 54 -1.62 17.84 5.83
CA LYS A 54 -2.46 18.87 6.42
C LYS A 54 -3.49 18.22 7.32
N ILE A 55 -3.60 18.67 8.56
CA ILE A 55 -4.65 18.27 9.48
C ILE A 55 -5.59 19.45 9.65
N ASN A 56 -6.86 19.22 9.32
CA ASN A 56 -7.91 20.19 9.57
C ASN A 56 -8.43 20.04 11.00
N GLY A 57 -9.10 21.08 11.51
CA GLY A 57 -9.69 21.08 12.85
C GLY A 57 -10.74 20.01 13.16
N GLU A 58 -11.24 19.31 12.14
CA GLU A 58 -12.19 18.20 12.26
C GLU A 58 -11.49 16.83 12.41
N GLY A 59 -10.16 16.79 12.35
CA GLY A 59 -9.37 15.55 12.38
C GLY A 59 -9.17 14.90 11.01
N ASP A 60 -9.67 15.54 9.95
CA ASP A 60 -9.38 15.15 8.57
C ASP A 60 -7.92 15.43 8.21
N PHE A 61 -7.25 14.44 7.64
CA PHE A 61 -5.86 14.56 7.16
C PHE A 61 -5.78 14.43 5.64
N ARG A 62 -4.99 15.30 4.99
CA ARG A 62 -4.75 15.30 3.54
C ARG A 62 -3.28 15.44 3.23
N ILE A 63 -2.76 14.63 2.30
CA ILE A 63 -1.37 14.77 1.85
C ILE A 63 -1.23 16.06 1.03
N ILE A 64 -0.34 16.94 1.46
CA ILE A 64 0.06 18.14 0.72
C ILE A 64 1.16 17.77 -0.28
N PHE A 65 2.20 17.11 0.22
CA PHE A 65 3.40 16.85 -0.55
C PHE A 65 4.14 15.61 -0.04
N THR A 66 4.86 14.96 -0.92
CA THR A 66 5.76 13.87 -0.57
C THR A 66 7.05 14.06 -1.33
N TYR A 67 8.16 14.11 -0.59
CA TYR A 67 9.48 14.30 -1.14
C TYR A 67 10.30 13.04 -0.90
N THR A 68 11.02 12.58 -1.92
CA THR A 68 11.96 11.47 -1.81
C THR A 68 13.32 12.00 -2.23
N ASN A 69 14.27 11.99 -1.30
CA ASN A 69 15.59 12.55 -1.53
C ASN A 69 16.28 11.79 -2.67
N PRO A 70 16.60 12.43 -3.82
CA PRO A 70 17.28 11.79 -4.92
C PRO A 70 18.73 11.42 -4.56
N ASP A 71 19.37 12.25 -3.74
CA ASP A 71 20.78 12.14 -3.34
C ASP A 71 20.98 11.21 -2.15
N PHE A 72 19.92 10.57 -1.66
CA PHE A 72 20.04 9.53 -0.68
C PHE A 72 20.75 8.34 -1.33
N GLU A 73 22.02 8.13 -0.99
CA GLU A 73 22.83 6.98 -1.40
C GLU A 73 22.27 5.69 -0.76
N SER A 74 21.12 5.25 -1.25
CA SER A 74 20.62 3.92 -0.99
C SER A 74 21.56 2.94 -1.67
N GLY A 75 22.36 2.22 -0.88
CA GLY A 75 23.06 1.04 -1.33
C GLY A 75 22.05 0.05 -1.92
N SER A 76 21.95 0.01 -3.24
CA SER A 76 21.29 -1.05 -4.05
C SER A 76 19.87 -1.48 -3.61
N GLY A 77 18.84 -0.85 -4.16
CA GLY A 77 17.49 -1.41 -4.15
C GLY A 77 16.52 -0.63 -5.07
N PRO A 78 15.67 -1.30 -5.86
CA PRO A 78 14.87 -0.65 -6.89
C PRO A 78 13.84 0.31 -6.28
N ARG A 79 13.92 1.60 -6.64
CA ARG A 79 12.95 2.64 -6.28
C ARG A 79 11.56 2.25 -6.81
N LYS A 80 10.65 1.84 -5.92
CA LYS A 80 9.21 1.82 -6.20
C LYS A 80 8.69 3.25 -6.16
N THR A 81 8.50 3.85 -7.33
CA THR A 81 7.76 5.10 -7.54
C THR A 81 6.30 4.88 -7.11
N VAL A 82 5.97 5.19 -5.86
CA VAL A 82 4.58 5.18 -5.39
C VAL A 82 3.83 6.40 -5.92
N GLY A 83 3.12 6.18 -7.02
CA GLY A 83 1.77 6.68 -7.26
C GLY A 83 1.53 8.18 -7.16
N ARG A 84 1.66 8.87 -8.30
CA ARG A 84 0.92 10.11 -8.59
C ARG A 84 -0.58 9.81 -8.55
N LEU A 85 -1.26 10.10 -7.45
CA LEU A 85 -2.73 10.20 -7.43
C LEU A 85 -3.12 11.43 -8.27
N GLN A 86 -3.42 11.20 -9.55
CA GLN A 86 -4.14 12.18 -10.36
C GLN A 86 -5.62 12.11 -9.96
N ALA A 87 -6.08 13.12 -9.23
CA ALA A 87 -7.49 13.35 -9.04
C ALA A 87 -8.09 14.03 -10.29
N SER A 88 -9.08 13.34 -10.86
CA SER A 88 -10.37 13.86 -11.36
C SER A 88 -10.43 14.79 -12.59
N ALA A 89 -11.16 14.33 -13.62
CA ALA A 89 -12.19 15.13 -14.30
C ALA A 89 -13.25 14.29 -15.07
N LYS A 90 -14.49 14.32 -14.54
CA LYS A 90 -15.81 14.45 -15.22
C LYS A 90 -16.35 13.38 -16.19
N GLY A 91 -17.47 12.75 -15.78
CA GLY A 91 -18.71 12.77 -16.59
C GLY A 91 -19.58 11.49 -16.68
N LYS A 92 -20.70 11.47 -15.90
CA LYS A 92 -22.07 10.97 -16.23
C LYS A 92 -22.21 9.57 -16.90
N LYS A 93 -22.94 8.58 -16.37
CA LYS A 93 -24.35 8.61 -15.91
C LYS A 93 -24.65 7.44 -14.97
N ARG A 94 -25.61 7.68 -14.08
CA ARG A 94 -26.32 6.75 -13.20
C ARG A 94 -27.16 5.76 -14.02
N THR A 95 -27.27 4.51 -13.58
CA THR A 95 -28.54 3.78 -13.45
C THR A 95 -28.41 2.69 -12.38
N ALA A 96 -29.51 2.46 -11.67
CA ALA A 96 -29.59 1.76 -10.40
C ALA A 96 -29.72 0.22 -10.54
N LYS A 97 -29.39 -0.48 -9.44
CA LYS A 97 -29.72 -1.89 -9.10
C LYS A 97 -31.26 -2.10 -9.07
N PRO A 98 -31.85 -3.32 -8.97
CA PRO A 98 -31.29 -4.61 -8.50
C PRO A 98 -31.63 -5.80 -9.46
N THR A 99 -31.39 -7.08 -9.21
CA THR A 99 -32.31 -7.98 -8.48
C THR A 99 -31.74 -9.43 -8.44
N THR A 100 -32.05 -10.12 -7.35
CA THR A 100 -32.32 -11.57 -7.22
C THR A 100 -31.17 -12.58 -7.20
N PHE A 101 -30.70 -12.79 -5.98
CA PHE A 101 -30.37 -14.08 -5.35
C PHE A 101 -31.25 -15.25 -5.85
N ASN A 102 -30.65 -16.28 -6.47
CA ASN A 102 -31.35 -17.52 -6.79
C ASN A 102 -30.65 -18.73 -6.13
N ARG A 103 -31.13 -19.06 -4.92
CA ARG A 103 -30.99 -20.40 -4.34
C ARG A 103 -31.93 -21.33 -5.12
N LYS A 104 -31.39 -22.40 -5.71
CA LYS A 104 -32.17 -23.63 -5.90
C LYS A 104 -31.40 -24.80 -5.33
N SER A 105 -31.86 -25.19 -4.15
CA SER A 105 -31.75 -26.53 -3.59
C SER A 105 -32.46 -27.54 -4.50
N THR A 106 -31.78 -28.64 -4.83
CA THR A 106 -32.46 -29.92 -5.06
C THR A 106 -31.71 -31.01 -4.29
N LYS A 107 -32.51 -31.80 -3.58
CA LYS A 107 -32.17 -32.77 -2.53
C LYS A 107 -31.56 -34.09 -3.07
N PRO A 108 -30.99 -34.95 -2.20
CA PRO A 108 -30.05 -36.02 -2.55
C PRO A 108 -30.75 -37.31 -2.98
N ARG A 109 -30.05 -38.17 -3.73
CA ARG A 109 -30.49 -39.57 -3.93
C ARG A 109 -29.31 -40.52 -4.02
N ALA A 110 -29.38 -41.49 -3.11
CA ALA A 110 -28.41 -42.52 -2.81
C ALA A 110 -28.30 -43.63 -3.87
N LYS A 111 -27.35 -44.53 -3.57
CA LYS A 111 -27.11 -45.87 -4.13
C LYS A 111 -26.15 -45.81 -5.33
N LYS A 112 -25.12 -46.65 -5.47
CA LYS A 112 -25.05 -48.06 -5.09
C LYS A 112 -23.62 -48.57 -5.35
N LEU A 113 -23.16 -49.47 -4.48
CA LEU A 113 -22.49 -50.74 -4.77
C LEU A 113 -21.13 -50.77 -5.50
N LYS A 114 -20.23 -51.56 -4.87
CA LYS A 114 -19.24 -52.50 -5.44
C LYS A 114 -18.02 -51.85 -6.11
N GLN A 115 -16.78 -52.34 -5.99
CA GLN A 115 -16.23 -53.62 -5.55
C GLN A 115 -14.71 -53.43 -5.34
N LYS A 116 -14.10 -54.06 -4.33
CA LYS A 116 -12.66 -54.45 -4.35
C LYS A 116 -12.52 -55.69 -5.27
N PRO A 117 -11.36 -55.96 -5.91
CA PRO A 117 -10.21 -56.64 -5.28
C PRO A 117 -8.83 -56.09 -5.74
N LYS A 118 -7.79 -56.08 -4.89
CA LYS A 118 -6.70 -57.08 -4.76
C LYS A 118 -6.06 -57.52 -6.10
N GLY A 119 -4.78 -57.20 -6.26
CA GLY A 119 -3.86 -57.77 -7.27
C GLY A 119 -2.62 -56.89 -7.41
N LEU A 120 -1.51 -57.18 -6.71
CA LEU A 120 -0.45 -58.10 -7.11
C LEU A 120 0.38 -57.55 -8.28
N MET A 121 1.61 -57.06 -8.02
CA MET A 121 2.84 -57.69 -8.50
C MET A 121 4.09 -56.89 -8.11
N GLN A 122 5.11 -57.67 -7.75
CA GLN A 122 6.45 -57.32 -7.32
C GLN A 122 7.35 -56.91 -8.50
N LYS A 123 8.48 -56.27 -8.19
CA LYS A 123 9.84 -56.36 -8.80
C LYS A 123 10.63 -55.13 -8.28
N ILE A 124 11.64 -55.22 -7.39
CA ILE A 124 12.98 -55.85 -7.51
C ILE A 124 13.53 -55.53 -8.91
N SER A 125 14.54 -54.69 -9.13
CA SER A 125 15.87 -54.55 -8.53
C SER A 125 16.55 -53.36 -9.23
N GLY A 126 17.50 -52.70 -8.58
CA GLY A 126 18.37 -51.73 -9.25
C GLY A 126 19.45 -51.18 -8.32
N VAL A 127 20.51 -51.98 -8.16
CA VAL A 127 21.72 -51.67 -7.40
C VAL A 127 22.36 -50.38 -7.92
N PHE A 128 22.65 -49.46 -6.99
CA PHE A 128 23.45 -48.26 -7.23
C PHE A 128 24.69 -48.36 -6.35
N ARG A 129 25.83 -48.72 -6.95
CA ARG A 129 27.18 -48.43 -6.46
C ARG A 129 28.19 -48.79 -7.54
#